data_AF-A0A9C9GDT2-F1
#
_entry.id   AF-A0A9C9GDT2-F1
#
_cell.length_a   1.000
_cell.length_b   1.000
_cell.length_c   1.000
_cell.angle_alpha   90.00
_cell.angle_beta   90.00
_cell.angle_gamma   90.00
#
_symmetry.space_group_name_H-M   'P 1'
#
loop_
_entity.id
_entity.type
_entity.pdbx_description
1 polymer ?
#
loop_
_entity_poly.entity_id
_entity_poly.type
_entity_poly.pdbx_seq_one_letter_code
_entity_poly.pdbx_strand_id
1 'polypeptide(L)' 'MLIIPAIDLRRGRCVRLYQGDPDKETVYGDNPVDVARQWEQLGAKML' A
#
# COMPACT_ATOMS: atom_id res chain seq x y z
N MET A 1 14.49 -3.63 -16.06
CA MET A 1 13.30 -4.21 -15.39
C MET A 1 12.81 -3.18 -14.37
N LEU A 2 11.52 -2.84 -14.37
CA LEU A 2 10.94 -1.88 -13.41
C LEU A 2 10.30 -2.65 -12.25
N ILE A 3 10.60 -2.27 -11.01
CA ILE A 3 9.91 -2.77 -9.82
C ILE A 3 8.79 -1.77 -9.49
N ILE A 4 7.56 -2.27 -9.38
CA ILE A 4 6.38 -1.47 -9.10
C ILE A 4 5.80 -1.99 -7.77
N PRO A 5 6.08 -1.32 -6.64
CA PRO A 5 5.38 -1.60 -5.39
C PRO A 5 3.87 -1.38 -5.58
N ALA A 6 3.06 -2.01 -4.75
CA ALA A 6 1.61 -1.84 -4.77
C ALA A 6 1.10 -1.63 -3.35
N ILE A 7 0.09 -0.77 -3.22
CA ILE A 7 -0.64 -0.54 -1.98
C ILE A 7 -2.13 -0.65 -2.24
N ASP A 8 -2.86 -1.35 -1.36
CA ASP A 8 -4.31 -1.43 -1.44
C ASP A 8 -4.93 -0.38 -0.53
N LEU A 9 -5.94 0.35 -1.02
CA LEU A 9 -6.59 1.43 -0.28
C LEU A 9 -7.99 1.01 0.17
N ARG A 10 -8.26 1.14 1.46
CA ARG A 10 -9.61 0.93 2.01
C ARG A 10 -9.84 1.81 3.23
N ARG A 11 -11.00 2.49 3.27
CA ARG A 11 -11.41 3.37 4.38
C ARG A 11 -10.33 4.41 4.75
N GLY A 12 -9.66 4.96 3.74
CA GLY A 12 -8.61 5.97 3.93
C GLY A 12 -7.27 5.43 4.43
N ARG A 13 -7.06 4.10 4.48
CA ARG A 13 -5.83 3.46 4.98
C ARG A 13 -5.20 2.55 3.93
N CYS A 14 -3.90 2.29 4.08
CA CYS A 14 -3.19 1.24 3.36
C CYS A 14 -3.40 -0.10 4.06
N VAL A 15 -3.96 -1.07 3.33
CA VAL A 15 -4.33 -2.38 3.86
C VAL A 15 -3.83 -3.51 2.96
N ARG A 16 -4.00 -4.75 3.41
CA ARG A 16 -3.96 -5.95 2.58
C ARG A 16 -5.12 -6.85 2.99
N LEU A 17 -5.82 -7.43 2.02
CA LEU A 17 -6.81 -8.46 2.26
C LEU A 17 -6.19 -9.83 2.01
N TYR A 18 -6.33 -10.77 2.96
CA TYR A 18 -5.92 -12.14 2.73
C TYR A 18 -6.84 -12.78 1.68
N GLN A 19 -6.28 -13.12 0.50
CA GLN A 19 -7.03 -13.67 -0.64
C GLN A 19 -8.24 -12.81 -1.07
N GLY A 20 -8.18 -11.49 -0.83
CA GLY A 20 -9.30 -10.59 -1.16
C GLY A 20 -10.45 -10.59 -0.16
N ASP A 21 -10.35 -11.35 0.94
CA ASP A 21 -11.36 -11.42 1.99
C ASP A 21 -11.38 -10.12 2.83
N PRO A 22 -12.46 -9.31 2.77
CA PRO A 22 -12.53 -8.04 3.48
C PRO A 22 -12.62 -8.16 5.01
N ASP A 23 -12.94 -9.36 5.52
CA ASP A 23 -12.97 -9.66 6.95
C ASP A 23 -11.60 -10.09 7.48
N LYS A 24 -10.66 -10.41 6.59
CA LYS A 24 -9.26 -10.74 6.90
C LYS A 24 -8.33 -9.63 6.42
N GLU A 25 -8.56 -8.43 6.98
CA GLU A 25 -7.80 -7.22 6.69
C GLU A 25 -6.60 -7.06 7.63
N THR A 26 -5.45 -6.71 7.07
CA THR A 26 -4.29 -6.21 7.82
C THR A 26 -4.04 -4.76 7.45
N VAL A 27 -3.93 -3.88 8.44
CA VAL A 27 -3.60 -2.46 8.23
C VAL A 27 -2.08 -2.27 8.28
N TYR A 28 -1.52 -1.63 7.26
CA TYR A 28 -0.08 -1.34 7.15
C TYR A 28 0.26 0.13 7.37
N GLY A 29 -0.72 1.03 7.21
CA GLY A 29 -0.54 2.45 7.50
C GLY A 29 -1.86 3.21 7.44
N ASP A 30 -2.00 4.19 8.32
CA ASP A 30 -3.24 4.97 8.44
C ASP A 30 -3.34 6.09 7.39
N ASN A 31 -2.23 6.49 6.78
CA ASN A 31 -2.18 7.52 5.75
C ASN A 31 -1.50 6.98 4.47
N PRO A 32 -2.27 6.76 3.38
CA PRO A 32 -1.74 6.28 2.11
C PRO A 32 -0.66 7.17 1.50
N VAL A 33 -0.74 8.49 1.71
CA VAL A 33 0.22 9.45 1.16
C VAL A 33 1.59 9.24 1.78
N ASP A 34 1.66 8.94 3.08
CA ASP A 34 2.93 8.71 3.76
C ASP A 34 3.57 7.40 3.29
N VAL A 35 2.78 6.34 3.10
CA VAL A 35 3.26 5.06 2.54
C VAL A 35 3.74 5.25 1.10
N ALA A 36 3.04 6.03 0.28
CA ALA A 36 3.46 6.33 -1.09
C ALA A 36 4.80 7.09 -1.13
N ARG A 37 4.96 8.10 -0.28
CA ARG A 37 6.21 8.85 -0.13
C ARG A 37 7.37 7.98 0.34
N GLN A 38 7.12 7.00 1.21
CA GLN A 38 8.16 6.05 1.62
C GLN A 38 8.68 5.25 0.42
N TRP A 39 7.80 4.76 -0.45
CA TRP A 39 8.21 4.04 -1.66
C TRP A 39 8.98 4.93 -2.64
N GLU A 40 8.53 6.17 -2.84
CA GLU A 40 9.25 7.18 -3.63
C GLU A 40 10.66 7.43 -3.08
N GLN A 41 10.80 7.60 -1.76
CA GLN A 41 12.10 7.80 -1.08
C GLN A 41 13.03 6.58 -1.22
N LEU A 42 12.47 5.38 -1.33
CA LEU A 42 13.22 4.14 -1.58
C LEU A 42 13.57 3.93 -3.07
N GLY A 43 13.20 4.87 -3.94
CA GLY A 43 13.55 4.88 -5.35
C GLY A 43 12.52 4.24 -6.29
N ALA A 44 11.29 4.00 -5.81
CA ALA A 44 10.21 3.58 -6.68
C ALA A 44 9.89 4.69 -7.70
N LYS A 45 9.89 4.35 -8.99
CA LYS A 45 9.54 5.29 -10.08
C LYS A 45 8.06 5.27 -10.42
N MET A 46 7.34 4.27 -9.92
CA MET A 46 5.91 4.04 -10.13
C MET A 46 5.39 3.30 -8.91
N LEU A 47 4.16 3.62 -8.51
CA LEU A 47 3.41 3.04 -7.41
C LEU A 47 1.94 2.89 -7.84
#